data_AF-A0A8T6FPW8-F1
#
_entry.id   AF-A0A8T6FPW8-F1
#
_cell.length_a   1.000
_cell.length_b   1.000
_cell.length_c   1.000
_cell.angle_alpha   90.00
_cell.angle_beta   90.00
_cell.angle_gamma   90.00
#
_symmetry.space_group_name_H-M   'P 1'
#
loop_
_entity.id
_entity.type
_entity.pdbx_description
1 polymer ?
#
loop_
_entity_poly.entity_id
_entity_poly.type
_entity_poly.pdbx_seq_one_letter_code
_entity_poly.pdbx_strand_id
1 'polypeptide(L)'
;MSAEAPASAHEHGEECDALYVEWRRYHAAVIDPAGRYTRQQQLLARHERGRFERQLRAIGCSGEARREVERDAEIAEHGHPTLA
;
A
#
# COMPACT_ATOMS: atom_id res chain seq x y z
N MET A 1 -17.27 26.14 -16.30
CA MET A 1 -17.40 25.13 -15.23
C MET A 1 -16.83 23.86 -15.80
N SER A 2 -15.59 23.52 -15.46
CA SER A 2 -14.93 22.32 -15.98
C SER A 2 -15.44 21.12 -15.21
N ALA A 3 -16.07 20.18 -15.90
CA ALA A 3 -16.46 18.89 -15.35
C ALA A 3 -15.18 18.13 -14.95
N GLU A 4 -15.02 17.85 -13.66
CA GLU A 4 -14.08 16.84 -13.17
C GLU A 4 -14.43 15.51 -13.84
N ALA A 5 -13.48 14.95 -14.59
CA ALA A 5 -13.62 13.62 -15.15
C ALA A 5 -13.86 12.63 -14.00
N PRO A 6 -14.80 11.68 -14.12
CA PRO A 6 -14.90 10.61 -13.14
C PRO A 6 -13.54 9.92 -13.09
N ALA A 7 -12.93 9.86 -11.90
CA ALA A 7 -11.77 9.03 -11.65
C ALA A 7 -12.11 7.63 -12.17
N SER A 8 -11.47 7.24 -13.29
CA SER A 8 -11.72 5.94 -13.90
C SER A 8 -11.56 4.90 -12.81
N ALA A 9 -12.62 4.13 -12.55
CA ALA A 9 -12.56 2.99 -11.64
C ALA A 9 -11.37 2.14 -12.10
N HIS A 10 -10.29 2.21 -11.34
CA HIS A 10 -9.02 1.62 -11.70
C HIS A 10 -9.20 0.10 -11.59
N GLU A 11 -9.32 -0.58 -12.74
CA GLU A 11 -9.32 -2.05 -12.75
C GLU A 11 -7.93 -2.52 -12.34
N HIS A 12 -7.80 -2.94 -11.08
CA HIS A 12 -6.64 -3.63 -10.56
C HIS A 12 -6.50 -4.97 -11.29
N GLY A 13 -5.70 -5.00 -12.37
CA GLY A 13 -5.31 -6.26 -13.01
C GLY A 13 -4.39 -7.10 -12.11
N GLU A 14 -4.17 -8.35 -12.50
CA GLU A 14 -3.35 -9.33 -11.75
C GLU A 14 -1.94 -8.79 -11.39
N GLU A 15 -1.34 -8.00 -12.26
CA GLU A 15 -0.02 -7.38 -12.03
C GLU A 15 -0.06 -6.34 -10.89
N CYS A 16 -1.14 -5.55 -10.80
CA CYS A 16 -1.32 -4.57 -9.73
C CYS A 16 -1.42 -5.27 -8.38
N ASP A 17 -2.16 -6.37 -8.31
CA ASP A 17 -2.32 -7.16 -7.08
C ASP A 17 -1.01 -7.81 -6.64
N ALA A 18 -0.27 -8.41 -7.58
CA ALA A 18 1.02 -9.02 -7.27
C ALA A 18 2.01 -7.98 -6.71
N LEU A 19 2.11 -6.81 -7.33
CA LEU A 19 2.98 -5.73 -6.86
C LEU A 19 2.52 -5.16 -5.52
N TYR A 20 1.21 -5.03 -5.31
CA TYR A 20 0.66 -4.53 -4.06
C TYR A 20 0.88 -5.49 -2.89
N VAL A 21 0.77 -6.80 -3.10
CA VAL A 21 1.04 -7.80 -2.04
C VAL A 21 2.47 -7.67 -1.52
N GLU A 22 3.45 -7.56 -2.42
CA GLU A 22 4.85 -7.36 -2.03
C GLU A 22 5.04 -5.99 -1.35
N TRP A 23 4.45 -4.92 -1.92
CA TRP A 23 4.49 -3.61 -1.29
C TRP A 23 3.94 -3.62 0.14
N ARG A 24 2.78 -4.26 0.36
CA ARG A 24 2.09 -4.35 1.66
C ARG A 24 2.93 -5.11 2.68
N ARG A 25 3.60 -6.19 2.24
CA ARG A 25 4.53 -6.95 3.08
C ARG A 25 5.66 -6.08 3.63
N TYR A 26 6.31 -5.30 2.76
CA TYR A 26 7.37 -4.39 3.21
C TYR A 26 6.82 -3.22 4.02
N HIS A 27 5.63 -2.71 3.69
CA HIS A 27 4.97 -1.67 4.48
C HIS A 27 4.75 -2.12 5.94
N ALA A 28 4.26 -3.33 6.16
CA ALA A 28 4.08 -3.89 7.49
C ALA A 28 5.39 -3.95 8.30
N ALA A 29 6.51 -4.28 7.65
CA ALA A 29 7.83 -4.25 8.30
C ALA A 29 8.34 -2.84 8.60
N VAL A 30 7.92 -1.83 7.82
CA VAL A 30 8.30 -0.42 8.03
C VAL A 30 7.58 0.20 9.22
N ILE A 31 6.30 -0.10 9.40
CA ILE A 31 5.47 0.48 10.47
C ILE A 31 5.52 -0.32 11.77
N ASP A 32 5.96 -1.59 11.70
CA ASP A 32 5.99 -2.60 12.75
C ASP A 32 6.03 -2.05 14.20
N PRO A 33 4.85 -1.82 14.80
CA PRO A 33 4.76 -1.24 16.14
C PRO A 33 5.19 -2.24 17.22
N ALA A 34 5.25 -3.53 16.89
CA ALA A 34 5.66 -4.60 17.78
C ALA A 34 7.19 -4.69 17.96
N GLY A 35 7.99 -3.95 17.18
CA GLY A 35 9.45 -3.95 17.30
C GLY A 35 10.11 -5.29 16.96
N ARG A 36 9.48 -6.11 16.11
CA ARG A 36 9.99 -7.38 15.58
C ARG A 36 11.16 -7.18 14.62
N TYR A 37 11.20 -6.05 13.90
CA TYR A 37 12.28 -5.75 12.97
C TYR A 37 13.32 -4.81 13.57
N THR A 38 14.60 -5.15 13.39
CA THR A 38 15.71 -4.26 13.69
C THR A 38 15.69 -3.00 12.81
N ARG A 39 16.35 -1.93 13.25
CA ARG A 39 16.49 -0.69 12.46
C ARG A 39 17.04 -0.95 11.05
N GLN A 40 18.02 -1.84 10.91
CA GLN A 40 18.59 -2.18 9.60
C GLN A 40 17.56 -2.87 8.70
N GLN A 41 16.78 -3.82 9.24
CA GLN A 41 15.71 -4.48 8.48
C GLN A 41 14.61 -3.50 8.07
N GLN A 42 14.24 -2.55 8.94
CA GLN A 42 13.28 -1.50 8.59
C GLN A 42 13.80 -0.60 7.46
N LEU A 43 15.09 -0.26 7.45
CA LEU A 43 15.71 0.52 6.36
C LEU A 43 15.67 -0.25 5.03
N LEU A 44 15.99 -1.54 5.04
CA LEU A 44 15.86 -2.41 3.87
C LEU A 44 14.40 -2.51 3.39
N ALA A 45 13.46 -2.67 4.32
CA ALA A 45 12.04 -2.71 3.99
C ALA A 45 11.56 -1.38 3.37
N ARG A 46 12.02 -0.23 3.87
CA ARG A 46 11.74 1.08 3.24
C ARG A 46 12.25 1.15 1.80
N HIS A 47 13.46 0.64 1.56
CA HIS A 47 14.04 0.60 0.23
C HIS A 47 13.21 -0.28 -0.73
N GLU A 48 12.89 -1.52 -0.32
CA GLU A 48 12.10 -2.44 -1.14
C GLU A 48 10.66 -1.93 -1.35
N ARG A 49 10.01 -1.39 -0.31
CA ARG A 49 8.69 -0.74 -0.44
C ARG A 49 8.73 0.37 -1.50
N GLY A 50 9.76 1.20 -1.47
CA GLY A 50 9.97 2.25 -2.48
C GLY A 50 10.19 1.71 -3.90
N ARG A 51 10.79 0.53 -4.06
CA ARG A 51 10.94 -0.13 -5.36
C ARG A 51 9.59 -0.57 -5.92
N PHE A 52 8.77 -1.28 -5.13
CA PHE A 52 7.44 -1.70 -5.55
C PHE A 52 6.50 -0.51 -5.79
N GLU A 53 6.62 0.56 -5.00
CA GLU A 53 5.85 1.80 -5.22
C GLU A 53 6.15 2.40 -6.60
N ARG A 54 7.41 2.38 -7.05
CA ARG A 54 7.76 2.85 -8.41
C ARG A 54 7.17 1.95 -9.50
N GLN A 55 7.14 0.64 -9.28
CA GLN A 55 6.56 -0.31 -10.23
C GLN A 55 5.04 -0.12 -10.32
N LEU A 56 4.35 0.01 -9.19
CA LEU A 56 2.92 0.34 -9.14
C LEU A 56 2.63 1.65 -9.87
N ARG A 57 3.42 2.71 -9.62
CA ARG A 57 3.24 3.99 -10.31
C ARG A 57 3.47 3.92 -11.81
N ALA A 58 4.38 3.06 -12.27
CA ALA A 58 4.63 2.88 -13.71
C ALA A 58 3.41 2.33 -14.46
N ILE A 59 2.53 1.60 -13.77
CA ILE A 59 1.27 1.07 -14.31
C ILE A 59 0.03 1.89 -13.87
N GLY A 60 0.23 3.08 -13.29
CA GLY A 60 -0.85 3.96 -12.85
C GLY A 60 -1.47 3.63 -11.50
N CYS A 61 -0.84 2.76 -10.70
CA CYS A 61 -1.30 2.33 -9.38
C CYS A 61 -0.56 3.07 -8.24
N SER A 62 -1.03 2.94 -7.00
CA SER A 62 -0.31 3.38 -5.80
C SER A 62 -0.53 2.42 -4.63
N GLY A 63 0.55 2.01 -3.96
CA GLY A 63 0.47 1.15 -2.79
C GLY A 63 -0.17 1.87 -1.59
N GLU A 64 0.20 3.14 -1.39
CA GLU A 64 -0.40 3.97 -0.33
C GLU A 64 -1.91 4.16 -0.54
N ALA A 65 -2.36 4.48 -1.76
CA ALA A 65 -3.78 4.67 -2.04
C ALA A 65 -4.59 3.37 -1.84
N ARG A 66 -4.04 2.23 -2.28
CA ARG A 66 -4.66 0.92 -2.02
C ARG A 66 -4.72 0.60 -0.53
N ARG A 67 -3.67 0.92 0.22
CA ARG A 67 -3.64 0.68 1.67
C ARG A 67 -4.61 1.57 2.42
N GLU A 68 -4.82 2.80 1.98
CA GLU A 68 -5.83 3.70 2.52
C GLU A 68 -7.24 3.11 2.37
N VAL A 69 -7.60 2.61 1.19
CA VAL A 69 -8.90 1.94 0.98
C VAL A 69 -9.07 0.72 1.89
N GLU A 70 -8.04 -0.13 2.01
CA GLU A 70 -8.09 -1.28 2.93
C GLU A 70 -8.22 -0.85 4.39
N ARG A 71 -7.43 0.15 4.82
CA ARG A 71 -7.46 0.68 6.19
C ARG A 71 -8.84 1.23 6.53
N ASP A 72 -9.44 1.98 5.62
CA ASP A 72 -10.75 2.59 5.85
C ASP A 72 -11.86 1.52 5.90
N ALA A 73 -11.75 0.48 5.07
CA ALA A 73 -12.64 -0.70 5.15
C ALA A 73 -12.49 -1.46 6.47
N GLU A 74 -11.25 -1.69 6.93
CA GLU A 74 -10.96 -2.31 8.22
C GLU A 74 -11.49 -1.49 9.40
N ILE A 75 -11.35 -0.16 9.36
CA ILE A 75 -11.92 0.73 10.38
C ILE A 75 -13.45 0.64 10.38
N ALA A 76 -14.08 0.61 9.21
CA ALA A 76 -15.53 0.49 9.10
C ALA A 76 -16.03 -0.87 9.63
N GLU A 77 -15.30 -1.96 9.40
CA GLU A 77 -15.68 -3.32 9.79
C GLU A 77 -15.33 -3.65 11.26
N HIS A 78 -14.15 -3.23 11.72
CA HIS A 78 -13.55 -3.66 13.00
C HIS A 78 -13.35 -2.51 14.00
N GLY A 79 -13.52 -1.25 13.59
CA GLY A 79 -13.27 -0.08 14.42
C GLY A 79 -11.79 0.30 14.56
N HIS A 80 -10.86 -0.44 13.94
CA HIS A 80 -9.43 -0.13 13.94
C HIS A 80 -8.73 -0.75 12.71
N PRO A 81 -7.56 -0.22 12.30
CA PRO A 81 -6.71 -0.87 11.28
C PRO A 81 -6.23 -2.25 11.74
N THR A 82 -6.12 -3.21 10.83
CA THR A 82 -5.58 -4.56 11.11
C THR A 82 -4.09 -4.64 10.84
N LEU A 83 -3.60 -3.83 9.88
CA LEU A 83 -2.17 -3.59 9.71
C LEU A 83 -1.77 -2.52 10.72
N ALA A 84 -1.17 -2.98 11.83
CA ALA A 84 -0.66 -2.15 12.90
C ALA A 84 0.62 -1.41 12.48
#